data_AF-A0A0S9BYY1-F1
#
_entry.id   AF-A0A0S9BYY1-F1
#
_cell.length_a   1.000
_cell.length_b   1.000
_cell.length_c   1.000
_cell.angle_alpha   90.00
_cell.angle_beta   90.00
_cell.angle_gamma   90.00
#
_symmetry.space_group_name_H-M   'P 1'
#
loop_
_entity.id
_entity.type
_entity.pdbx_description
1 polymer ?
#
loop_
_entity_poly.entity_id
_entity_poly.type
_entity_poly.pdbx_seq_one_letter_code
_entity_poly.pdbx_strand_id
1 'polypeptide(L)'
;MMSLAPTLWPGVQIAGTSLAGGDSHMFEVEATKDGHEHRVIDRATDVYLKWLVAGGPYFTEVFKLVHSEGSIPFTTVRAEGVDPESGLPYFVFRFLTFGSAPKAHRNTQDLVNRTFDNETEKRHWMNVAAEALLVFGWAYNGLKAPHPSYTRVDLDGKIYILKDFGYTLNSK
;
A
#
# COMPACT_ATOMS: atom_id res chain seq x y z
N MET A 1 26.59 17.09 -27.05
CA MET A 1 26.29 16.00 -26.08
C MET A 1 24.91 16.28 -25.52
N MET A 2 23.91 15.51 -25.92
CA MET A 2 22.53 15.69 -25.46
C MET A 2 22.40 15.17 -24.03
N SER A 3 21.95 16.06 -23.15
CA SER A 3 21.49 15.79 -21.79
C SER A 3 20.22 14.94 -21.86
N LEU A 4 20.24 13.76 -21.23
CA LEU A 4 19.03 13.01 -20.93
C LEU A 4 18.61 13.38 -19.51
N ALA A 5 17.65 14.29 -19.40
CA ALA A 5 16.93 14.52 -18.16
C ALA A 5 16.22 13.22 -17.74
N PRO A 6 16.24 12.83 -16.46
CA PRO A 6 15.40 11.75 -15.98
C PRO A 6 13.93 12.14 -16.19
N THR A 7 13.21 11.30 -16.92
CA THR A 7 11.79 11.45 -17.23
C THR A 7 10.97 11.48 -15.93
N LEU A 8 10.67 12.69 -15.45
CA LEU A 8 9.63 12.94 -14.46
C LEU A 8 8.31 12.37 -14.98
N TRP A 9 7.74 11.39 -14.30
CA TRP A 9 6.33 11.04 -14.53
C TRP A 9 5.46 12.19 -13.99
N PRO A 10 4.46 12.67 -14.75
CA PRO A 10 3.64 13.79 -14.31
C PRO A 10 2.88 13.40 -13.05
N GLY A 11 2.99 14.26 -12.03
CA GLY A 11 2.38 14.08 -10.72
C GLY A 11 0.89 13.78 -10.83
N VAL A 12 0.48 12.67 -10.21
CA VAL A 12 -0.92 12.38 -9.98
C VAL A 12 -1.22 12.75 -8.53
N GLN A 13 -1.89 13.89 -8.34
CA GLN A 13 -2.43 14.28 -7.04
C GLN A 13 -3.70 13.47 -6.80
N ILE A 14 -3.72 12.66 -5.75
CA ILE A 14 -4.98 12.13 -5.22
C ILE A 14 -5.51 13.20 -4.27
N ALA A 15 -6.60 13.87 -4.65
CA ALA A 15 -7.26 14.80 -3.75
C ALA A 15 -8.22 14.01 -2.88
N GLY A 16 -8.00 14.02 -1.56
CA GLY A 16 -9.01 13.67 -0.57
C GLY A 16 -9.81 14.93 -0.23
N THR A 17 -11.14 14.83 -0.20
CA THR A 17 -11.97 15.92 0.32
C THR A 17 -12.29 15.62 1.78
N SER A 18 -11.66 16.38 2.69
CA SER A 18 -12.03 16.41 4.11
C SER A 18 -13.41 17.05 4.24
N LEU A 19 -14.38 16.28 4.73
CA LEU A 19 -15.57 16.85 5.36
C LEU A 19 -15.35 16.82 6.87
N ALA A 20 -15.04 18.01 7.41
CA ALA A 20 -14.84 18.36 8.82
C ALA A 20 -13.39 18.28 9.34
N GLY A 21 -12.94 19.42 9.89
CA GLY A 21 -11.59 19.68 10.36
C GLY A 21 -11.02 18.61 11.31
N GLY A 22 -9.99 17.95 10.80
CA GLY A 22 -9.03 17.10 11.47
C GLY A 22 -7.90 16.92 10.45
N ASP A 23 -6.64 16.96 10.88
CA ASP A 23 -5.50 16.80 9.98
C ASP A 23 -5.74 15.59 9.06
N SER A 24 -5.63 15.83 7.75
CA SER A 24 -6.03 14.85 6.75
C SER A 24 -5.03 13.70 6.76
N HIS A 25 -5.36 12.62 7.48
CA HIS A 25 -4.65 11.34 7.43
C HIS A 25 -4.90 10.71 6.05
N MET A 26 -3.89 10.76 5.18
CA MET A 26 -4.01 10.21 3.84
C MET A 26 -2.64 9.82 3.30
N PHE A 27 -2.55 8.59 2.81
CA PHE A 27 -1.36 8.08 2.14
C PHE A 27 -1.22 8.67 0.73
N GLU A 28 0.01 9.08 0.42
CA GLU A 28 0.41 9.55 -0.89
C GLU A 28 1.66 8.81 -1.38
N VAL A 29 1.87 8.79 -2.69
CA VAL A 29 3.10 8.26 -3.30
C VAL A 29 4.17 9.34 -3.27
N GLU A 30 5.30 9.05 -2.65
CA GLU A 30 6.46 9.92 -2.59
C GLU A 30 7.64 9.28 -3.29
N ALA A 31 8.25 10.02 -4.22
CA ALA A 31 9.56 9.69 -4.77
C ALA A 31 10.64 10.00 -3.73
N THR A 32 11.49 9.02 -3.41
CA THR A 32 12.64 9.26 -2.54
C THR A 32 13.68 10.14 -3.24
N LYS A 33 14.58 10.77 -2.46
CA LYS A 33 15.61 11.70 -2.96
C LYS A 33 16.49 11.16 -4.10
N ASP A 34 16.62 9.84 -4.19
CA ASP A 34 17.46 9.18 -5.20
C ASP A 34 16.64 8.79 -6.45
N GLY A 35 15.33 9.06 -6.48
CA GLY A 35 14.42 8.79 -7.60
C GLY A 35 14.16 7.31 -7.90
N HIS A 36 14.84 6.40 -7.20
CA HIS A 36 14.81 4.95 -7.47
C HIS A 36 13.86 4.16 -6.56
N GLU A 37 13.58 4.65 -5.34
CA GLU A 37 12.57 4.06 -4.46
C GLU A 37 11.34 4.98 -4.40
N HIS A 38 10.14 4.41 -4.59
CA HIS A 38 8.89 5.07 -4.24
C HIS A 38 8.42 4.51 -2.89
N ARG A 39 7.91 5.37 -2.01
CA ARG A 39 7.23 4.95 -0.78
C ARG A 39 5.81 5.50 -0.77
N VAL A 40 4.93 4.80 -0.07
CA VAL A 40 3.57 5.28 0.21
C VAL A 40 3.58 5.82 1.63
N ILE A 41 3.31 7.11 1.83
CA ILE A 41 3.48 7.82 3.11
C ILE A 41 2.24 8.64 3.47
N ASP A 42 1.79 8.53 4.72
CA ASP A 42 0.92 9.51 5.37
C ASP A 42 1.81 10.50 6.13
N ARG A 43 1.86 11.74 5.64
CA ARG A 43 2.71 12.78 6.22
C ARG A 43 2.17 13.34 7.55
N ALA A 44 0.87 13.23 7.79
CA ALA A 44 0.28 13.72 9.04
C ALA A 44 0.70 12.85 10.23
N THR A 45 0.92 11.55 9.99
CA THR A 45 1.31 10.56 11.03
C THR A 45 2.75 10.11 10.95
N ASP A 46 3.49 10.54 9.91
CA ASP A 46 4.83 10.02 9.59
C ASP A 46 4.85 8.48 9.46
N VAL A 47 3.75 7.91 8.97
CA VAL A 47 3.63 6.48 8.70
C VAL A 47 3.91 6.22 7.23
N TYR A 48 4.75 5.24 6.90
CA TYR A 48 4.97 4.87 5.52
C TYR A 48 5.09 3.37 5.30
N LEU A 49 4.64 2.93 4.13
CA LEU A 49 4.77 1.57 3.64
C LEU A 49 6.03 1.45 2.79
N LYS A 50 6.88 0.48 3.13
CA LYS A 50 8.00 0.06 2.31
C LYS A 50 7.77 -1.36 1.78
N TRP A 51 7.90 -1.49 0.46
CA TRP A 51 7.94 -2.79 -0.21
C TRP A 51 9.38 -3.32 -0.21
N LEU A 52 9.58 -4.57 0.21
CA LEU A 52 10.91 -5.13 0.45
C LEU A 52 11.31 -6.19 -0.58
N VAL A 53 10.35 -7.02 -0.98
CA VAL A 53 10.57 -8.07 -1.97
C VAL A 53 9.24 -8.59 -2.52
N ALA A 54 9.26 -8.96 -3.80
CA ALA A 54 8.36 -9.97 -4.35
C ALA A 54 9.07 -11.33 -4.26
N GLY A 55 8.52 -12.26 -3.50
CA GLY A 55 9.13 -13.55 -3.22
C GLY A 55 8.68 -14.64 -4.19
N GLY A 56 9.59 -15.15 -5.02
CA GLY A 56 9.53 -16.51 -5.60
C GLY A 56 8.33 -16.82 -6.53
N PRO A 57 8.16 -18.11 -6.94
CA PRO A 57 7.14 -18.54 -7.91
C PRO A 57 5.69 -18.47 -7.37
N TYR A 58 5.50 -18.07 -6.11
CA TYR A 58 4.21 -17.92 -5.46
C TYR A 58 4.07 -16.45 -5.09
N PHE A 59 3.21 -15.70 -5.79
CA PHE A 59 2.91 -14.25 -5.71
C PHE A 59 2.78 -13.65 -4.29
N THR A 60 3.83 -13.75 -3.50
CA THR A 60 3.90 -13.33 -2.10
C THR A 60 4.75 -12.08 -2.03
N GLU A 61 4.20 -11.05 -1.42
CA GLU A 61 4.84 -9.74 -1.34
C GLU A 61 5.11 -9.44 0.13
N VAL A 62 6.31 -8.97 0.42
CA VAL A 62 6.75 -8.64 1.77
C VAL A 62 6.83 -7.14 1.90
N PHE A 63 6.19 -6.63 2.94
CA PHE A 63 6.13 -5.22 3.26
C PHE A 63 6.53 -4.97 4.72
N LYS A 64 6.89 -3.73 5.00
CA LYS A 64 6.87 -3.21 6.37
C LYS A 64 6.15 -1.86 6.41
N LEU A 65 5.27 -1.70 7.40
CA LEU A 65 4.71 -0.41 7.77
C LEU A 65 5.62 0.21 8.83
N VAL A 66 6.17 1.38 8.57
CA VAL A 66 7.07 2.09 9.48
C VAL A 66 6.34 3.27 10.10
N HIS A 67 6.52 3.45 11.41
CA HIS A 67 5.94 4.53 12.21
C HIS A 67 6.91 4.94 13.32
N SER A 68 6.55 5.94 14.12
CA SER A 68 7.45 6.54 15.12
C SER A 68 7.96 5.56 16.19
N GLU A 69 7.20 4.52 16.54
CA GLU A 69 7.58 3.55 17.56
C GLU A 69 8.24 2.28 16.97
N GLY A 70 8.39 2.20 15.65
CA GLY A 70 9.10 1.10 14.99
C GLY A 70 8.50 0.68 13.67
N SER A 71 8.53 -0.62 13.39
CA SER A 71 7.98 -1.16 12.14
C SER A 71 7.21 -2.45 12.34
N ILE A 72 6.24 -2.67 11.46
CA ILE A 72 5.33 -3.81 11.46
C ILE A 72 5.56 -4.57 10.16
N PRO A 73 6.26 -5.72 10.18
CA PRO A 73 6.41 -6.54 9.00
C PRO A 73 5.12 -7.29 8.70
N PHE A 74 4.82 -7.48 7.43
CA PHE A 74 3.69 -8.31 7.02
C PHE A 74 3.92 -8.91 5.64
N THR A 75 3.20 -9.99 5.37
CA THR A 75 3.22 -10.66 4.07
C THR A 75 1.84 -10.71 3.49
N THR A 76 1.75 -10.52 2.18
CA THR A 76 0.50 -10.65 1.45
C THR A 76 0.63 -11.65 0.32
N VAL A 77 -0.48 -12.26 -0.06
CA VAL A 77 -0.63 -12.92 -1.36
C VAL A 77 -1.48 -12.04 -2.26
N ARG A 78 -1.18 -12.03 -3.56
CA ARG A 78 -2.00 -11.39 -4.58
C ARG A 78 -2.84 -12.44 -5.31
N ALA A 79 -4.13 -12.18 -5.46
CA ALA A 79 -5.03 -12.99 -6.28
C ALA A 79 -5.74 -12.11 -7.31
N GLU A 80 -6.09 -12.71 -8.44
CA GLU A 80 -6.89 -12.07 -9.50
C GLU A 80 -8.37 -12.37 -9.32
N GLY A 81 -9.21 -11.44 -9.73
CA GLY A 81 -10.65 -11.62 -9.81
C GLY A 81 -11.26 -10.76 -10.91
N VAL A 82 -12.54 -10.98 -11.17
CA VAL A 82 -13.35 -10.15 -12.06
C VAL A 82 -14.52 -9.61 -11.25
N ASP A 83 -14.71 -8.29 -11.31
CA ASP A 83 -15.83 -7.64 -10.64
C ASP A 83 -17.13 -8.01 -11.36
N PRO A 84 -18.11 -8.61 -10.66
CA PRO A 84 -19.32 -9.11 -11.31
C PRO A 84 -20.25 -8.01 -11.82
N GLU A 85 -20.14 -6.78 -11.29
CA GLU A 85 -21.01 -5.66 -11.68
C GLU A 85 -20.44 -4.91 -12.89
N SER A 86 -19.14 -4.64 -12.87
CA SER A 86 -18.44 -3.88 -13.92
C SER A 86 -17.80 -4.76 -14.99
N GLY A 87 -17.61 -6.06 -14.73
CA GLY A 87 -16.87 -6.99 -15.59
C GLY A 87 -15.36 -6.71 -15.65
N LEU A 88 -14.85 -5.77 -14.85
CA LEU A 88 -13.45 -5.37 -14.88
C LEU A 88 -12.59 -6.32 -14.04
N PRO A 89 -11.38 -6.68 -14.52
CA PRO A 89 -10.43 -7.42 -13.71
C PRO A 89 -9.97 -6.59 -12.51
N TYR A 90 -9.61 -7.25 -11.41
CA TYR A 90 -8.99 -6.65 -10.25
C TYR A 90 -7.95 -7.58 -9.63
N PHE A 91 -7.01 -7.01 -8.88
CA PHE A 91 -6.17 -7.72 -7.92
C PHE A 91 -6.67 -7.48 -6.50
N VAL A 92 -6.61 -8.52 -5.68
CA VAL A 92 -6.84 -8.43 -4.25
C VAL A 92 -5.60 -8.87 -3.49
N PHE A 93 -5.13 -7.99 -2.61
CA PHE A 93 -4.14 -8.33 -1.60
C PHE A 93 -4.82 -9.00 -0.42
N ARG A 94 -4.29 -10.12 0.05
CA ARG A 94 -4.71 -10.77 1.30
C ARG A 94 -3.54 -10.88 2.25
N PHE A 95 -3.72 -10.48 3.50
CA PHE A 95 -2.70 -10.69 4.54
C PHE A 95 -2.54 -12.18 4.82
N LEU A 96 -1.31 -12.69 4.68
CA LEU A 96 -0.92 -14.03 5.14
C LEU A 96 -0.40 -13.97 6.57
N THR A 97 0.41 -12.96 6.86
CA THR A 97 0.93 -12.67 8.21
C THR A 97 0.86 -11.17 8.47
N PHE A 98 0.71 -10.79 9.74
CA PHE A 98 0.79 -9.39 10.17
C PHE A 98 1.51 -9.30 11.52
N GLY A 99 2.59 -8.53 11.59
CA GLY A 99 3.51 -8.48 12.73
C GLY A 99 4.59 -9.57 12.74
N SER A 100 4.51 -10.58 11.85
CA SER A 100 5.51 -11.65 11.76
C SER A 100 6.48 -11.42 10.62
N ALA A 101 7.77 -11.32 10.94
CA ALA A 101 8.87 -11.16 10.00
C ALA A 101 9.14 -12.47 9.23
N PRO A 102 8.94 -12.52 7.91
CA PRO A 102 9.47 -13.62 7.12
C PRO A 102 11.01 -13.52 7.11
N LYS A 103 11.72 -14.57 7.54
CA LYS A 103 13.20 -14.55 7.60
C LYS A 103 13.89 -15.27 6.43
N ALA A 104 13.12 -15.73 5.45
CA ALA A 104 13.61 -16.58 4.37
C ALA A 104 14.43 -15.84 3.30
N HIS A 105 14.32 -14.50 3.20
CA HIS A 105 14.98 -13.71 2.16
C HIS A 105 16.02 -12.74 2.74
N ARG A 106 17.11 -12.46 2.00
CA ARG A 106 18.19 -11.55 2.45
C ARG A 106 17.69 -10.13 2.79
N ASN A 107 16.76 -9.61 1.97
CA ASN A 107 16.12 -8.29 2.17
C ASN A 107 15.10 -8.26 3.33
N THR A 108 14.96 -9.37 4.06
CA THR A 108 13.99 -9.51 5.16
C THR A 108 14.67 -9.95 6.47
N GLN A 109 16.00 -10.05 6.49
CA GLN A 109 16.74 -10.49 7.68
C GLN A 109 16.75 -9.45 8.80
N ASP A 110 16.61 -8.17 8.46
CA ASP A 110 16.49 -7.05 9.40
C ASP A 110 15.09 -6.93 10.02
N LEU A 111 14.10 -7.70 9.54
CA LEU A 111 12.75 -7.63 10.05
C LEU A 111 12.64 -8.26 11.43
N VAL A 112 12.04 -7.51 12.35
CA VAL A 112 11.76 -7.91 13.73
C VAL A 112 10.26 -8.12 13.88
N ASN A 113 9.87 -9.20 14.56
CA ASN A 113 8.47 -9.44 14.88
C ASN A 113 7.93 -8.30 15.76
N ARG A 114 6.69 -7.87 15.51
CA ARG A 114 5.94 -7.00 16.40
C ARG A 114 4.95 -7.82 17.22
N THR A 115 4.99 -7.64 18.53
CA THR A 115 3.91 -8.03 19.43
C THR A 115 2.92 -6.87 19.53
N PHE A 116 1.63 -7.18 19.51
CA PHE A 116 0.57 -6.22 19.76
C PHE A 116 0.04 -6.40 21.18
N ASP A 117 -0.30 -5.29 21.82
CA ASP A 117 -0.85 -5.28 23.18
C ASP A 117 -2.24 -5.92 23.22
N ASN A 118 -3.01 -5.78 22.13
CA ASN A 118 -4.33 -6.37 21.97
C ASN A 118 -4.77 -6.43 20.50
N GLU A 119 -5.88 -7.12 20.23
CA GLU A 119 -6.43 -7.25 18.87
C GLU A 119 -6.98 -5.93 18.32
N THR A 120 -7.37 -4.96 19.16
CA THR A 120 -7.82 -3.64 18.71
C THR A 120 -6.66 -2.86 18.10
N GLU A 121 -5.49 -2.86 18.75
CA GLU A 121 -4.27 -2.24 18.25
C GLU A 121 -3.82 -2.89 16.94
N LYS A 122 -3.81 -4.23 16.90
CA LYS A 122 -3.50 -4.97 15.68
C LYS A 122 -4.47 -4.65 14.55
N ARG A 123 -5.78 -4.61 14.81
CA ARG A 123 -6.81 -4.25 13.83
C ARG A 123 -6.61 -2.84 13.29
N HIS A 124 -6.30 -1.89 14.17
CA HIS A 124 -5.99 -0.52 13.79
C HIS A 124 -4.84 -0.49 12.77
N TRP A 125 -3.71 -1.12 13.10
CA TRP A 125 -2.56 -1.17 12.20
C TRP A 125 -2.82 -1.95 10.90
N MET A 126 -3.65 -2.99 10.93
CA MET A 126 -4.06 -3.70 9.71
C MET A 126 -4.91 -2.82 8.80
N ASN A 127 -5.79 -1.98 9.35
CA ASN A 127 -6.55 -1.00 8.56
C ASN A 127 -5.62 0.02 7.90
N VAL A 128 -4.65 0.56 8.66
CA VAL A 128 -3.63 1.50 8.13
C VAL A 128 -2.82 0.84 7.02
N ALA A 129 -2.40 -0.42 7.21
CA ALA A 129 -1.67 -1.17 6.17
C ALA A 129 -2.54 -1.46 4.94
N ALA A 130 -3.84 -1.72 5.11
CA ALA A 130 -4.76 -1.93 4.00
C ALA A 130 -4.92 -0.66 3.15
N GLU A 131 -5.07 0.50 3.79
CA GLU A 131 -5.10 1.79 3.10
C GLU A 131 -3.82 2.03 2.30
N ALA A 132 -2.65 1.85 2.92
CA ALA A 132 -1.37 2.03 2.26
C ALA A 132 -1.17 1.05 1.09
N LEU A 133 -1.64 -0.20 1.20
CA LEU A 133 -1.60 -1.20 0.12
C LEU A 133 -2.48 -0.79 -1.07
N LEU A 134 -3.64 -0.19 -0.82
CA LEU A 134 -4.52 0.31 -1.88
C LEU A 134 -3.84 1.42 -2.69
N VAL A 135 -3.21 2.38 -2.00
CA VAL A 135 -2.45 3.46 -2.64
C VAL A 135 -1.22 2.90 -3.37
N PHE A 136 -0.52 1.93 -2.75
CA PHE A 136 0.60 1.22 -3.37
C PHE A 136 0.19 0.52 -4.66
N GLY A 137 -0.85 -0.31 -4.64
CA GLY A 137 -1.27 -1.06 -5.81
C GLY A 137 -1.78 -0.15 -6.93
N TRP A 138 -2.48 0.94 -6.61
CA TRP A 138 -2.86 1.94 -7.60
C TRP A 138 -1.64 2.58 -8.27
N ALA A 139 -0.62 2.96 -7.49
CA ALA A 139 0.59 3.58 -8.01
C ALA A 139 1.47 2.62 -8.82
N TYR A 140 1.68 1.40 -8.33
CA TYR A 140 2.60 0.42 -8.93
C TYR A 140 2.00 -0.37 -10.09
N ASN A 141 0.67 -0.55 -10.13
CA ASN A 141 0.02 -1.16 -11.30
C ASN A 141 -0.05 -0.16 -12.49
N GLY A 142 0.19 1.13 -12.26
CA GLY A 142 0.44 2.16 -13.27
C GLY A 142 -0.68 2.33 -14.31
N LEU A 143 -0.32 2.85 -15.48
CA LEU A 143 -1.23 3.04 -16.64
C LEU A 143 -1.81 1.73 -17.22
N LYS A 144 -1.36 0.57 -16.75
CA LYS A 144 -1.86 -0.74 -17.22
C LYS A 144 -3.24 -1.05 -16.65
N ALA A 145 -3.60 -0.42 -15.54
CA ALA A 145 -4.92 -0.57 -14.93
C ALA A 145 -5.29 0.69 -14.14
N PRO A 146 -5.64 1.79 -14.84
CA PRO A 146 -5.94 3.08 -14.21
C PRO A 146 -7.26 3.08 -13.43
N HIS A 147 -7.99 1.97 -13.39
CA HIS A 147 -9.27 1.90 -12.73
C HIS A 147 -9.07 1.85 -11.20
N PRO A 148 -9.70 2.76 -10.43
CA PRO A 148 -9.49 2.82 -8.99
C PRO A 148 -9.90 1.57 -8.21
N SER A 149 -10.85 0.81 -8.74
CA SER A 149 -11.31 -0.46 -8.17
C SER A 149 -10.44 -1.66 -8.54
N TYR A 150 -9.33 -1.43 -9.26
CA TYR A 150 -8.44 -2.48 -9.72
C TYR A 150 -7.61 -3.07 -8.59
N THR A 151 -7.17 -2.25 -7.64
CA THR A 151 -6.54 -2.77 -6.41
C THR A 151 -7.58 -2.86 -5.31
N ARG A 152 -7.61 -4.02 -4.65
CA ARG A 152 -8.44 -4.27 -3.48
C ARG A 152 -7.61 -4.88 -2.37
N VAL A 153 -8.08 -4.77 -1.14
CA VAL A 153 -7.49 -5.46 0.01
C VAL A 153 -8.57 -6.24 0.73
N ASP A 154 -8.33 -7.52 0.97
CA ASP A 154 -9.16 -8.37 1.82
C ASP A 154 -8.66 -8.29 3.26
N LEU A 155 -9.52 -7.79 4.13
CA LEU A 155 -9.28 -7.74 5.56
C LEU A 155 -10.46 -8.40 6.27
N ASP A 156 -10.20 -9.58 6.84
CA ASP A 156 -11.19 -10.43 7.51
C ASP A 156 -12.42 -10.78 6.67
N GLY A 157 -12.23 -11.05 5.37
CA GLY A 157 -13.32 -11.40 4.46
C GLY A 157 -14.11 -10.19 3.96
N LYS A 158 -13.77 -8.98 4.41
CA LYS A 158 -14.30 -7.74 3.83
C LYS A 158 -13.29 -7.19 2.83
N ILE A 159 -13.78 -6.94 1.62
CA ILE A 159 -12.99 -6.35 0.53
C ILE A 159 -13.09 -4.83 0.62
N TYR A 160 -11.93 -4.17 0.68
CA TYR A 160 -11.79 -2.73 0.72
C TYR A 160 -11.24 -2.19 -0.61
N ILE A 161 -11.66 -0.99 -0.97
CA ILE A 161 -11.16 -0.16 -2.08
C ILE A 161 -10.79 1.24 -1.58
N LEU A 162 -10.09 2.03 -2.40
CA LEU A 162 -9.68 3.41 -2.05
C LEU A 162 -10.85 4.29 -1.55
N LYS A 163 -12.04 4.13 -2.13
CA LYS A 163 -13.24 4.90 -1.70
C LYS A 163 -13.64 4.66 -0.25
N ASP A 164 -13.38 3.47 0.29
CA ASP A 164 -13.72 3.14 1.68
C ASP A 164 -12.88 3.93 2.70
N PHE A 165 -11.76 4.53 2.24
CA PHE A 165 -10.87 5.39 3.02
C PHE A 165 -11.00 6.87 2.63
N GLY A 166 -12.07 7.27 1.93
CA GLY A 166 -12.35 8.68 1.61
C GLY A 166 -11.58 9.25 0.41
N TYR A 167 -10.84 8.42 -0.32
CA TYR A 167 -10.14 8.87 -1.53
C TYR A 167 -11.16 9.15 -2.65
N THR A 168 -11.22 10.40 -3.09
CA THR A 168 -11.99 10.78 -4.28
C THR A 168 -11.13 10.61 -5.53
N LEU A 169 -11.63 9.79 -6.43
CA LEU A 169 -10.89 9.38 -7.62
C LEU A 169 -11.44 10.17 -8.79
N ASN A 170 -10.73 11.22 -9.19
CA ASN A 170 -11.06 11.93 -10.43
C ASN A 170 -10.70 11.02 -11.60
N SER A 171 -11.72 10.38 -12.17
CA SER A 171 -11.63 9.72 -13.48
C SER A 171 -11.26 10.79 -14.50
N LYS A 172 -10.01 10.81 -14.97
CA LYS A 172 -9.66 11.47 -16.23
C LYS A 172 -9.68 10.44 -17.34
#